data_AF-A0A4V0Z456-F1
#
_entry.id   AF-A0A4V0Z456-F1
#
_cell.length_a   1.000
_cell.length_b   1.000
_cell.length_c   1.000
_cell.angle_alpha   90.00
_cell.angle_beta   90.00
_cell.angle_gamma   90.00
#
_symmetry.space_group_name_H-M   'P 1'
#
loop_
_entity.id
_entity.type
_entity.pdbx_description
1 polymer ?
#
loop_
_entity_poly.entity_id
_entity_poly.type
_entity_poly.pdbx_seq_one_letter_code
_entity_poly.pdbx_strand_id
1 'polypeptide(L)'
;MPLVGARNILRIYLASPQGFELADTDAAAIASEILSINAETQGLIVEKAPGGVGFVHASFEEFLSAEHIGSWPFSEIELFVLKNAGDGKWRNVITNLLSCIQRRDEFARLVSIMEIPDTDELARFNRQVLLGDIAFGTAARAPTTVRRLALATMDRVETEDWLPARREALASVLKRGSRSHTQGRGGTATPSLATCEAFLWARIADIGIGSMAAD
;
A
#
# COMPACT_ATOMS: atom_id res chain seq x y z
N MET A 1 20.85 1.80 3.03
CA MET A 1 21.77 1.07 2.12
C MET A 1 23.16 1.69 2.18
N PRO A 2 24.27 0.93 2.13
CA PRO A 2 25.62 1.51 2.09
C PRO A 2 25.84 2.37 0.83
N LEU A 3 26.50 3.53 0.97
CA LEU A 3 26.73 4.47 -0.13
C LEU A 3 27.47 3.83 -1.31
N VAL A 4 28.45 2.96 -1.03
CA VAL A 4 29.17 2.20 -2.07
C VAL A 4 28.24 1.29 -2.86
N GLY A 5 27.28 0.64 -2.19
CA GLY A 5 26.27 -0.18 -2.84
C GLY A 5 25.36 0.66 -3.74
N ALA A 6 24.90 1.81 -3.25
CA ALA A 6 24.08 2.74 -4.01
C ALA A 6 24.79 3.24 -5.29
N ARG A 7 26.06 3.63 -5.16
CA ARG A 7 26.90 4.06 -6.29
C ARG A 7 27.03 2.97 -7.34
N ASN A 8 27.27 1.72 -6.91
CA ASN A 8 27.40 0.60 -7.83
C ASN A 8 26.11 0.32 -8.59
N ILE A 9 24.95 0.39 -7.92
CA ILE A 9 23.64 0.21 -8.57
C ILE A 9 23.44 1.28 -9.65
N LEU A 10 23.66 2.56 -9.31
CA LEU A 10 23.52 3.66 -10.27
C LEU A 10 24.50 3.52 -11.44
N ARG A 11 25.78 3.20 -11.17
CA ARG A 11 26.79 2.98 -12.22
C ARG A 11 26.35 1.87 -13.18
N ILE A 12 25.92 0.73 -12.64
CA ILE A 12 25.48 -0.42 -13.46
C ILE A 12 24.27 -0.04 -14.31
N TYR A 13 23.30 0.67 -13.73
CA TYR A 13 22.10 1.12 -14.46
C TYR A 13 22.44 2.12 -15.57
N LEU A 14 23.26 3.13 -15.27
CA LEU A 14 23.65 4.16 -16.25
C LEU A 14 24.45 3.58 -17.43
N ALA A 15 25.26 2.55 -17.17
CA ALA A 15 26.00 1.82 -18.20
C ALA A 15 25.16 0.79 -18.97
N SER A 16 23.92 0.50 -18.51
CA SER A 16 23.07 -0.49 -19.17
C SER A 16 22.29 0.08 -20.35
N PRO A 17 21.82 -0.78 -21.28
CA PRO A 17 20.92 -0.39 -22.37
C PRO A 17 19.62 0.28 -21.95
N GLN A 18 19.15 -0.02 -20.73
CA GLN A 18 17.90 0.53 -20.17
C GLN A 18 18.10 1.86 -19.44
N GLY A 19 19.36 2.22 -19.16
CA GLY A 19 19.73 3.55 -18.67
C GLY A 19 20.06 4.45 -19.85
N PHE A 20 21.36 4.58 -20.14
CA PHE A 20 21.89 5.53 -21.11
C PHE A 20 23.09 5.01 -21.92
N GLU A 21 23.46 3.73 -21.76
CA GLU A 21 24.64 3.11 -22.40
C GLU A 21 25.94 3.92 -22.24
N LEU A 22 26.12 4.54 -21.07
CA LEU A 22 27.31 5.35 -20.82
C LEU A 22 28.56 4.48 -20.67
N ALA A 23 29.71 5.04 -21.02
CA ALA A 23 31.00 4.44 -20.67
C ALA A 23 31.10 4.28 -19.15
N ASP A 24 31.72 3.18 -18.67
CA ASP A 24 31.77 2.85 -17.25
C ASP A 24 32.37 3.98 -16.38
N THR A 25 33.33 4.72 -16.92
CA THR A 25 33.95 5.89 -16.27
C THR A 25 32.97 7.03 -16.08
N ASP A 26 32.15 7.32 -17.10
CA ASP A 26 31.17 8.40 -17.08
C ASP A 26 29.99 8.02 -16.18
N ALA A 27 29.55 6.76 -16.26
CA ALA A 27 28.53 6.20 -15.36
C ALA A 27 28.97 6.29 -13.89
N ALA A 28 30.24 6.02 -13.57
CA ALA A 28 30.76 6.12 -12.21
C ALA A 28 30.82 7.57 -11.70
N ALA A 29 31.23 8.50 -12.56
CA ALA A 29 31.28 9.92 -12.24
C ALA A 29 29.87 10.47 -11.95
N ILE A 30 28.92 10.22 -12.84
CA ILE A 30 27.53 10.67 -12.70
C ILE A 30 26.84 10.00 -11.50
N ALA A 31 27.06 8.71 -11.26
CA ALA A 31 26.53 8.04 -10.07
C ALA A 31 27.01 8.71 -8.76
N SER A 32 28.27 9.16 -8.74
CA SER A 32 28.82 9.88 -7.60
C SER A 32 28.23 11.28 -7.47
N GLU A 33 28.03 11.97 -8.59
CA GLU A 33 27.40 13.29 -8.64
C GLU A 33 25.94 13.25 -8.17
N ILE A 34 25.12 12.34 -8.69
CA ILE A 34 23.70 12.15 -8.29
C ILE A 34 23.57 11.97 -6.78
N LEU A 35 24.44 11.16 -6.17
CA LEU A 35 24.39 10.90 -4.73
C LEU A 35 25.01 12.02 -3.90
N SER A 36 25.85 12.87 -4.48
CA SER A 36 26.46 14.02 -3.80
C SER A 36 25.56 15.27 -3.82
N ILE A 37 24.76 15.44 -4.88
CA ILE A 37 23.89 16.62 -5.08
C ILE A 37 22.56 16.52 -4.29
N ASN A 38 22.16 15.32 -3.86
CA ASN A 38 20.79 15.07 -3.36
C ASN A 38 20.50 15.44 -1.90
N ALA A 39 21.49 15.90 -1.12
CA ALA A 39 21.23 16.42 0.22
C ALA A 39 20.64 17.85 0.20
N GLU A 40 20.98 18.66 -0.80
CA GLU A 40 20.70 20.11 -0.78
C GLU A 40 19.59 20.57 -1.75
N THR A 41 19.33 19.86 -2.85
CA THR A 41 18.47 20.40 -3.94
C THR A 41 17.15 19.67 -4.19
N GLN A 42 17.03 18.37 -3.90
CA GLN A 42 15.79 17.61 -4.19
C GLN A 42 15.24 16.75 -3.05
N GLY A 43 16.00 16.50 -1.98
CA GLY A 43 15.46 15.89 -0.76
C GLY A 43 14.74 14.55 -0.99
N LEU A 44 15.13 13.76 -2.01
CA LEU A 44 14.55 12.44 -2.26
C LEU A 44 15.38 11.32 -1.63
N ILE A 45 16.71 11.43 -1.70
CA ILE A 45 17.66 10.50 -1.08
C ILE A 45 18.54 11.30 -0.11
N VAL A 46 18.60 10.87 1.15
CA VAL A 46 19.40 11.51 2.20
C VAL A 46 20.31 10.50 2.88
N GLU A 47 21.34 11.02 3.53
CA GLU A 47 22.12 10.25 4.48
C GLU A 47 21.24 9.92 5.70
N LYS A 48 21.01 8.63 5.94
CA LYS A 48 20.23 8.13 7.10
C LYS A 48 21.14 7.73 8.27
N ALA A 49 22.42 7.49 7.98
CA ALA A 49 23.47 7.11 8.91
C ALA A 49 24.83 7.35 8.24
N PRO A 50 25.93 7.48 9.00
CA PRO A 50 27.26 7.69 8.44
C PRO A 50 27.59 6.69 7.32
N GLY A 51 27.78 7.19 6.10
CA GLY A 51 28.10 6.37 4.92
C GLY A 51 26.94 5.53 4.36
N GLY A 52 25.71 5.84 4.76
CA GLY A 52 24.49 5.14 4.35
C GLY A 52 23.44 6.10 3.79
N VAL A 53 22.87 5.73 2.65
CA VAL A 53 21.79 6.49 1.99
C VAL A 53 20.45 5.76 2.07
N GLY A 54 19.37 6.53 2.02
CA GLY A 54 18.00 6.04 1.92
C GLY A 54 17.03 7.13 1.48
N PHE A 55 15.79 6.76 1.15
CA PHE A 55 14.78 7.73 0.78
C PHE A 55 14.38 8.61 1.96
N VAL A 56 14.06 9.87 1.70
CA VAL A 56 13.61 10.80 2.74
C VAL A 56 12.33 10.31 3.39
N HIS A 57 11.35 9.91 2.58
CA HIS A 57 10.05 9.46 3.04
C HIS A 57 9.80 7.99 2.73
N ALA A 58 9.44 7.20 3.74
CA ALA A 58 9.17 5.77 3.59
C ALA A 58 8.07 5.49 2.54
N SER A 59 7.03 6.32 2.47
CA SER A 59 5.97 6.14 1.47
C SER A 59 6.46 6.23 0.01
N PHE A 60 7.52 6.98 -0.26
CA PHE A 60 8.10 7.03 -1.60
C PHE A 60 8.86 5.73 -1.93
N GLU A 61 9.63 5.22 -0.96
CA GLU A 61 10.30 3.92 -1.06
C GLU A 61 9.29 2.78 -1.23
N GLU A 62 8.20 2.80 -0.46
CA GLU A 62 7.13 1.80 -0.52
C GLU A 62 6.39 1.84 -1.86
N PHE A 63 6.17 3.05 -2.42
CA PHE A 63 5.58 3.23 -3.74
C PHE A 63 6.49 2.69 -4.85
N LEU A 64 7.77 3.08 -4.86
CA LEU A 64 8.73 2.59 -5.85
C LEU A 64 8.95 1.07 -5.76
N SER A 65 8.94 0.52 -4.54
CA SER A 65 8.98 -0.93 -4.33
C SER A 65 7.78 -1.62 -4.97
N ALA A 66 6.59 -1.05 -4.79
CA ALA A 66 5.37 -1.57 -5.40
C ALA A 66 5.40 -1.49 -6.93
N GLU A 67 5.88 -0.38 -7.50
CA GLU A 67 6.05 -0.26 -8.96
C GLU A 67 7.04 -1.29 -9.50
N HIS A 68 8.18 -1.47 -8.82
CA HIS A 68 9.18 -2.44 -9.21
C HIS A 68 8.64 -3.88 -9.16
N ILE A 69 7.95 -4.25 -8.09
CA ILE A 69 7.31 -5.57 -7.98
C ILE A 69 6.22 -5.74 -9.03
N GLY A 70 5.48 -4.67 -9.34
CA GLY A 70 4.44 -4.66 -10.36
C GLY A 70 4.95 -4.96 -11.77
N SER A 71 6.26 -4.82 -12.04
CA SER A 71 6.86 -5.18 -13.33
C SER A 71 7.32 -6.64 -13.41
N TRP A 72 7.20 -7.42 -12.33
CA TRP A 72 7.60 -8.83 -12.32
C TRP A 72 6.58 -9.71 -13.05
N PRO A 73 6.96 -10.93 -13.47
CA PRO A 73 5.99 -11.95 -13.87
C PRO A 73 4.93 -12.17 -12.79
N PHE A 74 3.66 -12.30 -13.20
CA PHE A 74 2.54 -12.38 -12.24
C PHE A 74 2.70 -13.53 -11.22
N SER A 75 3.28 -14.67 -11.64
CA SER A 75 3.58 -15.79 -10.74
C SER A 75 4.55 -15.42 -9.62
N GLU A 76 5.51 -14.52 -9.88
CA GLU A 76 6.45 -14.04 -8.86
C GLU A 76 5.77 -13.05 -7.91
N ILE A 77 4.84 -12.24 -8.43
CA ILE A 77 3.99 -11.37 -7.61
C ILE A 77 3.11 -12.21 -6.67
N GLU A 78 2.53 -13.31 -7.15
CA GLU A 78 1.76 -14.24 -6.30
C GLU A 78 2.62 -14.80 -5.16
N LEU A 79 3.83 -15.26 -5.45
CA LEU A 79 4.78 -15.76 -4.43
C LEU A 79 5.18 -14.67 -3.44
N PHE A 80 5.41 -13.44 -3.93
CA PHE A 80 5.72 -12.30 -3.08
C PHE A 80 4.58 -11.99 -2.11
N VAL A 81 3.34 -11.92 -2.59
CA VAL A 81 2.17 -11.65 -1.74
C VAL A 81 1.96 -12.78 -0.74
N LEU A 82 2.05 -14.04 -1.18
CA LEU A 82 1.91 -15.21 -0.30
C LEU A 82 2.91 -15.16 0.87
N LYS A 83 4.18 -14.84 0.56
CA LYS A 83 5.26 -14.80 1.54
C LYS A 83 5.15 -13.61 2.52
N ASN A 84 4.70 -12.45 2.04
CA ASN A 84 4.87 -11.19 2.77
C ASN A 84 3.57 -10.57 3.29
N ALA A 85 2.39 -11.03 2.88
CA ALA A 85 1.11 -10.45 3.31
C ALA A 85 0.83 -10.56 4.83
N GLY A 86 1.52 -11.47 5.52
CA GLY A 86 1.47 -11.61 6.98
C GLY A 86 2.42 -10.68 7.74
N ASP A 87 3.30 -9.93 7.07
CA ASP A 87 4.24 -9.02 7.71
C ASP A 87 3.80 -7.56 7.48
N GLY A 88 3.49 -6.87 8.58
CA GLY A 88 3.04 -5.48 8.57
C GLY A 88 4.00 -4.50 7.88
N LYS A 89 5.29 -4.82 7.75
CA LYS A 89 6.27 -4.00 7.01
C LYS A 89 5.95 -3.90 5.52
N TRP A 90 5.29 -4.91 4.96
CA TRP A 90 4.96 -4.97 3.53
C TRP A 90 3.55 -4.46 3.22
N ARG A 91 2.76 -4.10 4.24
CA ARG A 91 1.36 -3.66 4.11
C ARG A 91 1.17 -2.54 3.07
N ASN A 92 1.96 -1.48 3.17
CA ASN A 92 1.89 -0.33 2.25
C ASN A 92 2.38 -0.69 0.84
N VAL A 93 3.44 -1.49 0.73
CA VAL A 93 3.97 -1.98 -0.56
C VAL A 93 2.91 -2.82 -1.27
N ILE A 94 2.27 -3.76 -0.59
CA ILE A 94 1.24 -4.64 -1.18
C ILE A 94 -0.02 -3.83 -1.54
N THR A 95 -0.40 -2.86 -0.72
CA THR A 95 -1.55 -1.97 -1.01
C THR A 95 -1.27 -1.11 -2.25
N ASN A 96 -0.08 -0.52 -2.36
CA ASN A 96 0.33 0.23 -3.55
C ASN A 96 0.41 -0.68 -4.78
N LEU A 97 0.95 -1.90 -4.64
CA LEU A 97 1.04 -2.89 -5.72
C LEU A 97 -0.34 -3.20 -6.29
N LEU A 98 -1.32 -3.48 -5.44
CA LEU A 98 -2.70 -3.76 -5.85
C LEU A 98 -3.36 -2.56 -6.55
N SER A 99 -2.94 -1.33 -6.24
CA SER A 99 -3.42 -0.14 -6.94
C SER A 99 -2.90 -0.05 -8.40
N CYS A 100 -1.73 -0.64 -8.66
CA CYS A 100 -1.12 -0.70 -9.98
C CYS A 100 -1.71 -1.84 -10.86
N ILE A 101 -2.18 -2.94 -10.26
CA ILE A 101 -2.77 -4.08 -10.99
C ILE A 101 -4.05 -3.67 -11.72
N GLN A 102 -4.03 -3.73 -13.05
CA GLN A 102 -5.15 -3.32 -13.90
C GLN A 102 -6.18 -4.45 -14.14
N ARG A 103 -5.71 -5.69 -14.17
CA ARG A 103 -6.51 -6.86 -14.52
C ARG A 103 -7.31 -7.36 -13.32
N ARG A 104 -8.63 -7.50 -13.50
CA ARG A 104 -9.57 -7.87 -12.43
C ARG A 104 -9.35 -9.29 -11.90
N ASP A 105 -9.01 -10.22 -12.79
CA ASP A 105 -8.68 -11.61 -12.47
C ASP A 105 -7.40 -11.71 -11.63
N GLU A 106 -6.37 -10.96 -12.00
CA GLU A 106 -5.10 -10.87 -11.25
C GLU A 106 -5.33 -10.30 -9.85
N PHE A 107 -6.07 -9.19 -9.74
CA PHE A 107 -6.44 -8.61 -8.45
C PHE A 107 -7.17 -9.63 -7.56
N ALA A 108 -8.16 -10.33 -8.11
CA ALA A 108 -8.93 -11.32 -7.36
C ALA A 108 -8.06 -12.49 -6.87
N ARG A 109 -7.12 -12.97 -7.70
CA ARG A 109 -6.17 -14.03 -7.31
C ARG A 109 -5.26 -13.60 -6.16
N LEU A 110 -4.72 -12.39 -6.22
CA LEU A 110 -3.90 -11.85 -5.12
C LEU A 110 -4.70 -11.72 -3.83
N VAL A 111 -5.97 -11.27 -3.91
CA VAL A 111 -6.88 -11.26 -2.75
C VAL A 111 -7.07 -12.65 -2.17
N SER A 112 -7.34 -13.65 -3.01
CA SER A 112 -7.52 -15.04 -2.54
C SER A 112 -6.27 -15.60 -1.86
N ILE A 113 -5.06 -15.22 -2.30
CA ILE A 113 -3.81 -15.59 -1.63
C ILE A 113 -3.75 -15.01 -0.21
N MET A 114 -4.15 -13.76 -0.02
CA MET A 114 -4.17 -13.10 1.29
C MET A 114 -5.25 -13.68 2.23
N GLU A 115 -6.25 -14.38 1.68
CA GLU A 115 -7.32 -15.04 2.45
C GLU A 115 -6.97 -16.46 2.88
N ILE A 116 -5.83 -17.01 2.43
CA ILE A 116 -5.36 -18.32 2.88
C ILE A 116 -5.17 -18.28 4.40
N PRO A 117 -5.78 -19.22 5.16
CA PRO A 117 -5.61 -19.28 6.61
C PRO A 117 -4.15 -19.41 7.01
N ASP A 118 -3.76 -18.69 8.06
CA ASP A 118 -2.44 -18.79 8.67
C ASP A 118 -2.56 -19.29 10.12
N THR A 119 -1.64 -20.19 10.50
CA THR A 119 -1.54 -20.69 11.87
C THR A 119 -0.88 -19.67 12.79
N ASP A 120 -0.04 -18.77 12.25
CA ASP A 120 0.51 -17.65 13.00
C ASP A 120 -0.57 -16.56 13.19
N GLU A 121 -0.83 -16.24 14.46
CA GLU A 121 -1.84 -15.25 14.84
C GLU A 121 -1.47 -13.85 14.39
N LEU A 122 -0.18 -13.50 14.43
CA LEU A 122 0.29 -12.18 14.01
C LEU A 122 0.17 -12.03 12.49
N ALA A 123 0.58 -13.05 11.73
CA ALA A 123 0.39 -13.09 10.28
C ALA A 123 -1.09 -13.00 9.90
N ARG A 124 -1.95 -13.77 10.57
CA ARG A 124 -3.41 -13.74 10.37
C ARG A 124 -3.97 -12.34 10.63
N PHE A 125 -3.57 -11.70 11.73
CA PHE A 125 -3.96 -10.34 12.06
C PHE A 125 -3.51 -9.33 10.99
N ASN A 126 -2.24 -9.38 10.56
CA ASN A 126 -1.71 -8.46 9.54
C ASN A 126 -2.42 -8.62 8.19
N ARG A 127 -2.68 -9.86 7.74
CA ARG A 127 -3.46 -10.13 6.51
C ARG A 127 -4.87 -9.54 6.61
N GLN A 128 -5.51 -9.75 7.74
CA GLN A 128 -6.83 -9.21 8.05
C GLN A 128 -6.89 -7.68 8.00
N VAL A 129 -5.85 -7.02 8.50
CA VAL A 129 -5.73 -5.56 8.45
C VAL A 129 -5.51 -5.08 7.01
N LEU A 130 -4.63 -5.77 6.26
CA LEU A 130 -4.39 -5.49 4.84
C LEU A 130 -5.66 -5.66 3.99
N LEU A 131 -6.43 -6.72 4.20
CA LEU A 131 -7.72 -6.93 3.53
C LEU A 131 -8.73 -5.82 3.83
N GLY A 132 -8.73 -5.29 5.07
CA GLY A 132 -9.52 -4.12 5.44
C GLY A 132 -9.10 -2.86 4.68
N ASP A 133 -7.80 -2.58 4.57
CA ASP A 133 -7.30 -1.45 3.78
C ASP A 133 -7.68 -1.59 2.30
N ILE A 134 -7.61 -2.80 1.74
CA ILE A 134 -8.02 -3.06 0.35
C ILE A 134 -9.52 -2.79 0.18
N ALA A 135 -10.34 -3.22 1.14
CA ALA A 135 -11.79 -3.04 1.12
C ALA A 135 -12.22 -1.56 1.12
N PHE A 136 -11.50 -0.71 1.86
CA PHE A 136 -11.83 0.71 2.03
C PHE A 136 -10.89 1.65 1.27
N GLY A 137 -9.96 1.09 0.48
CA GLY A 137 -9.04 1.81 -0.40
C GLY A 137 -9.71 2.35 -1.68
N THR A 138 -8.91 3.02 -2.51
CA THR A 138 -9.36 3.66 -3.76
C THR A 138 -9.50 2.69 -4.95
N ALA A 139 -9.23 1.40 -4.77
CA ALA A 139 -9.22 0.40 -5.84
C ALA A 139 -10.64 -0.10 -6.18
N ALA A 140 -11.44 0.73 -6.85
CA ALA A 140 -12.81 0.40 -7.30
C ALA A 140 -12.88 -0.62 -8.47
N ARG A 141 -11.88 -1.50 -8.64
CA ARG A 141 -11.73 -2.34 -9.84
C ARG A 141 -12.42 -3.70 -9.74
N ALA A 142 -12.62 -4.21 -8.52
CA ALA A 142 -13.37 -5.44 -8.27
C ALA A 142 -14.50 -5.20 -7.25
N PRO A 143 -15.61 -4.55 -7.64
CA PRO A 143 -16.65 -4.10 -6.70
C PRO A 143 -17.25 -5.22 -5.86
N THR A 144 -17.38 -6.42 -6.42
CA THR A 144 -17.90 -7.60 -5.71
C THR A 144 -16.93 -8.07 -4.62
N THR A 145 -15.64 -8.21 -4.95
CA THR A 145 -14.57 -8.57 -4.00
C THR A 145 -14.44 -7.52 -2.91
N VAL A 146 -14.34 -6.24 -3.30
CA VAL A 146 -14.21 -5.11 -2.36
C VAL A 146 -15.40 -5.05 -1.41
N ARG A 147 -16.64 -5.21 -1.92
CA ARG A 147 -17.84 -5.25 -1.06
C ARG A 147 -17.81 -6.41 -0.07
N ARG A 148 -17.39 -7.61 -0.50
CA ARG A 148 -17.27 -8.77 0.37
C ARG A 148 -16.24 -8.53 1.48
N LEU A 149 -15.08 -7.99 1.14
CA LEU A 149 -14.04 -7.64 2.12
C LEU A 149 -14.51 -6.54 3.09
N ALA A 150 -15.28 -5.56 2.60
CA ALA A 150 -15.83 -4.49 3.43
C ALA A 150 -16.81 -5.04 4.46
N LEU A 151 -17.74 -5.91 4.04
CA LEU A 151 -18.68 -6.57 4.94
C LEU A 151 -17.96 -7.43 5.98
N ALA A 152 -16.96 -8.22 5.57
CA ALA A 152 -16.17 -9.02 6.51
C ALA A 152 -15.38 -8.16 7.51
N THR A 153 -14.91 -6.99 7.09
CA THR A 153 -14.21 -6.04 7.98
C THR A 153 -15.19 -5.39 8.96
N MET A 154 -16.39 -5.02 8.52
CA MET A 154 -17.44 -4.49 9.40
C MET A 154 -17.90 -5.53 10.43
N ASP A 155 -18.10 -6.78 10.01
CA ASP A 155 -18.43 -7.88 10.92
C ASP A 155 -17.39 -8.01 12.04
N ARG A 156 -16.10 -7.92 11.71
CA ARG A 156 -15.02 -7.93 12.71
C ARG A 156 -15.03 -6.73 13.65
N VAL A 157 -15.53 -5.56 13.24
CA VAL A 157 -15.70 -4.43 14.17
C VAL A 157 -16.72 -4.79 15.26
N GLU A 158 -17.74 -5.58 14.91
CA GLU A 158 -18.82 -5.99 15.82
C GLU A 158 -18.44 -7.22 16.66
N THR A 159 -17.69 -8.17 16.09
CA THR A 159 -17.50 -9.52 16.68
C THR A 159 -16.10 -9.78 17.25
N GLU A 160 -15.07 -9.00 16.91
CA GLU A 160 -13.69 -9.26 17.33
C GLU A 160 -13.48 -8.99 18.82
N ASP A 161 -13.17 -10.02 19.62
CA ASP A 161 -12.97 -9.88 21.06
C ASP A 161 -11.66 -9.17 21.42
N TRP A 162 -10.65 -9.24 20.54
CA TRP A 162 -9.36 -8.61 20.80
C TRP A 162 -9.37 -7.12 20.39
N LEU A 163 -9.34 -6.24 21.39
CA LEU A 163 -9.45 -4.78 21.21
C LEU A 163 -8.51 -4.16 20.16
N PRO A 164 -7.20 -4.50 20.09
CA PRO A 164 -6.33 -3.99 19.04
C PRO A 164 -6.80 -4.36 17.63
N ALA A 165 -7.29 -5.59 17.43
CA ALA A 165 -7.80 -6.00 16.13
C ALA A 165 -9.12 -5.32 15.76
N ARG A 166 -10.01 -5.14 16.73
CA ARG A 166 -11.23 -4.37 16.56
C ARG A 166 -10.93 -2.91 16.18
N ARG A 167 -9.94 -2.29 16.83
CA ARG A 167 -9.50 -0.90 16.54
C ARG A 167 -8.94 -0.75 15.13
N GLU A 168 -8.12 -1.68 14.67
CA GLU A 168 -7.61 -1.63 13.28
C GLU A 168 -8.72 -1.83 12.25
N ALA A 169 -9.66 -2.75 12.50
CA ALA A 169 -10.82 -2.93 11.63
C ALA A 169 -11.65 -1.64 11.53
N LEU A 170 -11.89 -0.97 12.67
CA LEU A 170 -12.58 0.32 12.73
C LEU A 170 -11.78 1.42 12.01
N ALA A 171 -10.46 1.49 12.19
CA ALA A 171 -9.61 2.46 11.52
C ALA A 171 -9.69 2.34 9.99
N SER A 172 -9.69 1.10 9.46
CA SER A 172 -9.86 0.85 8.03
C SER A 172 -11.20 1.36 7.50
N VAL A 173 -12.30 1.16 8.26
CA VAL A 173 -13.63 1.68 7.91
C VAL A 173 -13.62 3.22 7.88
N LEU A 174 -13.03 3.86 8.90
CA LEU A 174 -13.03 5.32 9.04
C LEU A 174 -12.15 6.02 8.00
N LYS A 175 -11.06 5.40 7.52
CA LYS A 175 -10.18 5.96 6.47
C LYS A 175 -10.95 6.39 5.20
N ARG A 176 -12.09 5.77 4.90
CA ARG A 176 -12.94 6.16 3.76
C ARG A 176 -13.89 7.32 4.10
N GLY A 177 -14.46 7.34 5.30
CA GLY A 177 -15.42 8.37 5.74
C GLY A 177 -14.84 9.78 5.75
N SER A 178 -13.56 9.94 6.08
CA SER A 178 -12.88 11.25 6.08
C SER A 178 -12.58 11.80 4.67
N ARG A 179 -12.70 10.98 3.61
CA ARG A 179 -12.40 11.38 2.23
C ARG A 179 -13.65 11.71 1.40
N SER A 180 -14.85 11.31 1.85
CA SER A 180 -16.10 11.64 1.14
C SER A 180 -16.58 13.09 1.36
N HIS A 181 -16.04 13.80 2.35
CA HIS A 181 -16.39 15.21 2.61
C HIS A 181 -15.64 16.25 1.77
N THR A 182 -14.62 15.85 0.99
CA THR A 182 -13.85 16.76 0.12
C THR A 182 -14.14 16.63 -1.38
N GLN A 183 -14.97 15.68 -1.82
CA GLN A 183 -15.33 15.53 -3.25
C GLN A 183 -16.69 16.17 -3.55
N GLY A 184 -16.75 17.50 -3.46
CA GLY A 184 -17.93 18.29 -3.83
C GLY A 184 -17.70 19.09 -5.12
N ARG A 185 -18.06 18.50 -6.28
CA ARG A 185 -18.75 19.09 -7.46
C ARG A 185 -18.27 18.48 -8.78
N GLY A 186 -19.17 17.73 -9.40
CA GLY A 186 -19.12 17.43 -10.84
C GLY A 186 -18.95 15.93 -11.15
N GLY A 187 -20.06 15.20 -11.20
CA GLY A 187 -20.08 13.83 -11.72
C GLY A 187 -21.19 13.00 -11.10
N THR A 188 -22.20 12.67 -11.90
CA THR A 188 -23.36 11.86 -11.53
C THR A 188 -22.96 10.57 -10.82
N ALA A 189 -23.37 10.44 -9.56
CA ALA A 189 -23.17 9.26 -8.74
C ALA A 189 -23.86 8.04 -9.38
N THR A 190 -23.09 6.99 -9.62
CA THR A 190 -23.61 5.66 -9.97
C THR A 190 -24.28 5.06 -8.72
N PRO A 191 -25.50 4.52 -8.81
CA PRO A 191 -26.37 4.26 -7.65
C PRO A 191 -25.94 3.08 -6.73
N SER A 192 -24.77 2.45 -6.95
CA SER A 192 -24.26 1.37 -6.08
C SER A 192 -23.44 1.88 -4.89
N LEU A 193 -22.89 3.09 -4.97
CA LEU A 193 -22.00 3.68 -3.96
C LEU A 193 -22.75 4.37 -2.82
N ALA A 194 -23.87 5.03 -3.14
CA ALA A 194 -24.73 5.69 -2.16
C ALA A 194 -25.36 4.70 -1.17
N THR A 195 -25.68 3.48 -1.62
CA THR A 195 -26.26 2.43 -0.78
C THR A 195 -25.27 1.89 0.25
N CYS A 196 -23.98 1.76 -0.10
CA CYS A 196 -22.96 1.33 0.85
C CYS A 196 -22.62 2.43 1.87
N GLU A 197 -22.64 3.70 1.46
CA GLU A 197 -22.40 4.84 2.36
C GLU A 197 -23.60 5.05 3.31
N ALA A 198 -24.84 4.99 2.81
CA ALA A 198 -26.04 5.05 3.65
C ALA A 198 -26.12 3.87 4.63
N PHE A 199 -25.74 2.66 4.20
CA PHE A 199 -25.68 1.49 5.09
C PHE A 199 -24.55 1.60 6.12
N LEU A 200 -23.39 2.15 5.73
CA LEU A 200 -22.27 2.43 6.63
C LEU A 200 -22.66 3.45 7.69
N TRP A 201 -23.31 4.55 7.32
CA TRP A 201 -23.74 5.58 8.28
C TRP A 201 -24.89 5.11 9.17
N ALA A 202 -25.85 4.35 8.64
CA ALA A 202 -26.89 3.73 9.46
C ALA A 202 -26.30 2.78 10.50
N ARG A 203 -25.31 1.95 10.12
CA ARG A 203 -24.64 1.02 11.03
C ARG A 203 -23.69 1.70 12.02
N ILE A 204 -22.95 2.73 11.61
CA ILE A 204 -22.12 3.54 12.54
C ILE A 204 -23.00 4.24 13.59
N ALA A 205 -24.18 4.72 13.20
CA ALA A 205 -25.14 5.33 14.13
C ALA A 205 -25.70 4.31 15.14
N ASP A 206 -25.96 3.07 14.72
CA ASP A 206 -26.43 1.98 15.60
C ASP A 206 -25.36 1.51 16.62
N ILE A 207 -24.07 1.66 16.30
CA ILE A 207 -22.94 1.23 17.18
C ILE A 207 -22.60 2.28 18.26
N GLY A 208 -23.25 3.46 18.26
CA GLY A 208 -23.10 4.44 19.35
C GLY A 208 -21.76 5.18 19.40
N ILE A 209 -21.00 5.23 18.29
CA ILE A 209 -19.72 5.98 18.19
C ILE A 209 -19.97 7.49 17.94
N GLY A 210 -21.02 8.04 18.55
CA GLY A 210 -21.48 9.42 18.34
C GLY A 210 -20.99 10.45 19.36
N SER A 211 -20.07 10.10 20.28
CA SER A 211 -19.73 10.96 21.43
C SER A 211 -18.23 11.21 21.67
N MET A 212 -17.40 11.27 20.62
CA MET A 212 -15.97 11.67 20.73
C MET A 212 -15.54 12.69 19.68
N ALA A 213 -16.46 13.53 19.19
CA ALA A 213 -16.16 14.62 18.25
C ALA A 213 -16.80 15.96 18.66
N ALA A 214 -16.90 16.22 19.95
CA ALA A 214 -17.19 17.55 20.50
C ALA A 214 -16.41 17.70 21.80
N ASP A 215 -15.14 18.12 21.66
CA ASP A 215 -14.44 19.11 22.50
C ASP A 215 -13.08 19.44 21.86
#